data_AF-A0A0J1DD92-F1
#
_entry.id   AF-A0A0J1DD92-F1
#
_cell.length_a   1.000
_cell.length_b   1.000
_cell.length_c   1.000
_cell.angle_alpha   90.00
_cell.angle_beta   90.00
_cell.angle_gamma   90.00
#
_symmetry.space_group_name_H-M   'P 1'
#
loop_
_entity.id
_entity.type
_entity.pdbx_description
1 polymer ?
#
loop_
_entity_poly.entity_id
_entity_poly.type
_entity_poly.pdbx_seq_one_letter_code
_entity_poly.pdbx_strand_id
1 'polypeptide(L)'
;MTDQDFSATDPASLDTLDAVAAYLAAAFESGDADAMAAALAKVADADGLAALAAAASLPRAALAEAMRAGEMSLDTTLAIMKVIDLHLP
;
A
#
# COMPACT_ATOMS: atom_id res chain seq x y z
N MET A 1 7.83 27.82 4.69
CA MET A 1 8.29 27.83 3.30
C MET A 1 9.31 26.71 3.18
N THR A 2 8.88 25.46 3.07
CA THR A 2 7.89 24.96 2.10
C THR A 2 6.75 24.20 2.80
N ASP A 3 5.53 24.65 2.55
CA ASP A 3 4.29 23.89 2.77
C ASP A 3 4.33 22.66 1.86
N GLN A 4 4.43 21.47 2.44
CA GLN A 4 4.11 20.23 1.75
C GLN A 4 2.63 19.97 2.00
N ASP A 5 1.79 20.59 1.17
CA ASP A 5 0.39 20.24 1.05
C ASP A 5 0.30 18.79 0.55
N PHE A 6 0.02 17.84 1.45
CA PHE A 6 -0.45 16.48 1.14
C PHE A 6 -1.89 16.51 0.56
N SER A 7 -2.21 17.51 -0.26
CA SER A 7 -3.47 17.57 -1.00
C SER A 7 -3.32 16.76 -2.29
N ALA A 8 -3.31 15.45 -2.15
CA ALA A 8 -3.48 14.52 -3.26
C ALA A 8 -4.37 13.36 -2.82
N THR A 9 -5.52 13.67 -2.24
CA THR A 9 -6.72 12.81 -2.33
C THR A 9 -7.32 12.93 -3.73
N ASP A 10 -6.49 12.90 -4.77
CA ASP A 10 -7.00 12.47 -6.07
C ASP A 10 -7.44 11.01 -5.90
N PRO A 11 -8.48 10.54 -6.61
CA PRO A 11 -8.65 9.12 -6.88
C PRO A 11 -7.50 8.67 -7.81
N ALA A 12 -6.27 8.82 -7.31
CA ALA A 12 -5.03 8.60 -8.02
C ALA A 12 -5.00 7.15 -8.46
N SER A 13 -4.77 6.95 -9.75
CA SER A 13 -4.51 5.64 -10.31
C SER A 13 -3.42 4.98 -9.47
N LEU A 14 -3.74 3.83 -8.87
CA LEU A 14 -2.78 3.01 -8.13
C LEU A 14 -1.94 2.23 -9.14
N ASP A 15 -1.29 2.93 -10.06
CA ASP A 15 -0.54 2.39 -11.19
C ASP A 15 0.95 2.26 -10.89
N THR A 16 1.45 3.06 -9.95
CA THR A 16 2.85 3.13 -9.54
C THR A 16 3.07 2.62 -8.13
N LEU A 17 4.32 2.23 -7.84
CA LEU A 17 4.73 1.80 -6.50
C LEU A 17 4.55 2.92 -5.48
N ASP A 18 4.95 4.15 -5.82
CA ASP A 18 4.86 5.31 -4.93
C ASP A 18 3.40 5.64 -4.57
N ALA A 19 2.50 5.60 -5.55
CA ALA A 19 1.06 5.82 -5.30
C ALA A 19 0.49 4.75 -4.37
N VAL A 20 0.85 3.48 -4.57
CA VAL A 20 0.43 2.39 -3.69
C VAL A 20 1.02 2.55 -2.29
N ALA A 21 2.31 2.88 -2.18
CA ALA A 21 3.00 3.05 -0.91
C ALA A 21 2.42 4.21 -0.09
N ALA A 22 2.20 5.37 -0.71
CA ALA A 22 1.59 6.53 -0.09
C ALA A 22 0.15 6.24 0.37
N TYR A 23 -0.62 5.52 -0.46
CA TYR A 23 -2.00 5.16 -0.12
C TYR A 23 -2.08 4.19 1.08
N LEU A 24 -1.21 3.17 1.12
CA LEU A 24 -1.11 2.27 2.27
C LEU A 24 -0.62 3.01 3.52
N ALA A 25 0.37 3.89 3.40
CA ALA A 25 0.88 4.68 4.52
C ALA A 25 -0.22 5.54 5.16
N ALA A 26 -1.01 6.24 4.35
CA ALA A 26 -2.15 7.01 4.84
C ALA A 26 -3.20 6.14 5.55
N ALA A 27 -3.45 4.93 5.03
CA ALA A 27 -4.34 3.97 5.67
C ALA A 27 -3.78 3.51 7.03
N PHE A 28 -2.47 3.25 7.14
CA PHE A 28 -1.82 2.89 8.41
C PHE A 28 -1.89 4.03 9.44
N GLU A 29 -1.68 5.27 9.00
CA GLU A 29 -1.73 6.45 9.86
C GLU A 29 -3.14 6.70 10.43
N SER A 30 -4.18 6.35 9.68
CA SER A 30 -5.57 6.52 10.12
C SER A 30 -5.90 5.73 11.39
N GLY A 31 -5.21 4.59 11.63
CA GLY A 31 -5.47 3.69 12.76
C GLY A 31 -6.85 3.01 12.73
N ASP A 32 -7.62 3.16 11.63
CA ASP A 32 -8.95 2.59 11.46
C ASP A 32 -8.86 1.27 10.69
N ALA A 33 -9.37 0.19 11.31
CA ALA A 33 -9.36 -1.15 10.73
C ALA A 33 -10.20 -1.24 9.45
N ASP A 34 -11.33 -0.54 9.38
CA ASP A 34 -12.20 -0.56 8.20
C ASP A 34 -11.56 0.20 7.04
N ALA A 35 -10.91 1.33 7.34
CA ALA A 35 -10.14 2.10 6.35
C ALA A 35 -8.94 1.30 5.82
N MET A 36 -8.24 0.57 6.70
CA MET A 36 -7.15 -0.32 6.31
C MET A 36 -7.64 -1.45 5.40
N ALA A 37 -8.71 -2.15 5.78
CA ALA A 37 -9.28 -3.23 4.98
C ALA A 37 -9.72 -2.74 3.58
N ALA A 38 -10.36 -1.58 3.51
CA ALA A 38 -10.74 -0.96 2.25
C ALA A 38 -9.52 -0.59 1.39
N ALA A 39 -8.46 -0.07 2.01
CA ALA A 39 -7.23 0.28 1.31
C ALA A 39 -6.52 -0.96 0.75
N LEU A 40 -6.41 -2.04 1.54
CA LEU A 40 -5.84 -3.31 1.11
C LEU A 40 -6.61 -3.90 -0.08
N ALA A 41 -7.93 -3.95 0.01
CA ALA A 41 -8.78 -4.44 -1.08
C ALA A 41 -8.57 -3.62 -2.36
N LYS A 42 -8.49 -2.29 -2.25
CA LYS A 42 -8.26 -1.40 -3.41
C LYS A 42 -6.89 -1.63 -4.04
N VAL A 43 -5.84 -1.81 -3.23
CA VAL A 43 -4.49 -2.10 -3.74
C VAL A 43 -4.41 -3.50 -4.35
N ALA A 44 -5.19 -4.47 -3.87
CA ALA A 44 -5.21 -5.82 -4.44
C ALA A 44 -5.68 -5.88 -5.89
N ASP A 45 -6.47 -4.89 -6.33
CA ASP A 45 -6.98 -4.74 -7.70
C ASP A 45 -6.16 -3.77 -8.55
N ALA A 46 -5.12 -3.16 -7.95
CA ALA A 46 -4.31 -2.12 -8.58
C ALA A 46 -3.24 -2.67 -9.53
N ASP A 47 -2.86 -1.88 -10.54
CA ASP A 47 -1.74 -2.22 -11.44
C ASP A 47 -0.39 -2.15 -10.70
N GLY A 48 -0.24 -1.15 -9.82
CA GLY A 48 0.94 -0.92 -8.98
C GLY A 48 1.24 -2.05 -7.99
N LEU A 49 0.30 -2.97 -7.76
CA LEU A 49 0.51 -4.17 -6.94
C LEU A 49 1.68 -5.03 -7.46
N ALA A 50 1.89 -5.08 -8.78
CA ALA A 50 3.01 -5.84 -9.36
C ALA A 50 4.34 -5.26 -8.90
N ALA A 51 4.47 -3.94 -8.91
CA ALA A 51 5.67 -3.26 -8.49
C ALA A 51 5.90 -3.45 -6.98
N LEU A 52 4.84 -3.36 -6.16
CA LEU A 52 4.92 -3.61 -4.73
C LEU A 52 5.36 -5.05 -4.42
N ALA A 53 4.74 -6.04 -5.07
CA ALA A 53 5.08 -7.44 -4.89
C ALA A 53 6.55 -7.72 -5.26
N ALA A 54 7.01 -7.15 -6.37
CA ALA A 54 8.41 -7.28 -6.81
C ALA A 54 9.38 -6.65 -5.79
N ALA A 55 9.08 -5.44 -5.30
CA ALA A 55 9.90 -4.75 -4.30
C ALA A 55 9.92 -5.49 -2.95
N ALA A 56 8.78 -6.06 -2.54
CA ALA A 56 8.65 -6.85 -1.32
C ALA A 56 9.19 -8.28 -1.45
N SER A 57 9.63 -8.69 -2.65
CA SER A 57 10.03 -10.08 -2.96
C SER A 57 8.94 -11.12 -2.64
N LEU A 58 7.69 -10.76 -2.89
CA LEU A 58 6.51 -11.60 -2.66
C LEU A 58 5.84 -11.99 -3.99
N PRO A 59 5.18 -13.15 -4.09
CA PRO A 59 4.38 -13.48 -5.26
C PRO A 59 3.16 -12.55 -5.37
N ARG A 60 2.96 -11.89 -6.52
CA ARG A 60 1.82 -10.97 -6.74
C ARG A 60 0.48 -11.59 -6.37
N ALA A 61 0.22 -12.83 -6.78
CA ALA A 61 -1.04 -13.51 -6.52
C ALA A 61 -1.26 -13.77 -5.01
N ALA A 62 -0.21 -14.18 -4.29
CA ALA A 62 -0.27 -14.40 -2.85
C ALA A 62 -0.49 -13.09 -2.08
N LEU A 63 0.20 -12.02 -2.49
CA LEU A 63 0.01 -10.70 -1.91
C LEU A 63 -1.41 -10.17 -2.18
N ALA A 64 -1.90 -10.29 -3.42
CA ALA A 64 -3.25 -9.88 -3.77
C ALA A 64 -4.32 -10.59 -2.92
N GLU A 65 -4.18 -11.90 -2.74
CA GLU A 65 -5.12 -12.69 -1.94
C GLU A 65 -5.10 -12.28 -0.47
N ALA A 66 -3.91 -12.14 0.12
CA ALA A 66 -3.75 -11.71 1.51
C ALA A 66 -4.36 -10.31 1.74
N MET A 67 -4.20 -9.40 0.78
CA MET A 67 -4.79 -8.06 0.83
C MET A 67 -6.32 -8.08 0.69
N ARG A 68 -6.89 -8.91 -0.18
CA ARG A 68 -8.36 -9.07 -0.30
C ARG A 68 -8.97 -9.71 0.93
N ALA A 69 -8.29 -10.69 1.52
CA ALA A 69 -8.72 -11.33 2.75
C ALA A 69 -8.59 -10.40 3.97
N GLY A 70 -7.77 -9.36 3.89
CA GLY A 70 -7.39 -8.54 5.05
C GLY A 70 -6.52 -9.31 6.04
N GLU A 71 -5.98 -10.47 5.64
CA GLU A 71 -5.20 -11.39 6.47
C GLU A 71 -3.80 -11.52 5.88
N MET A 72 -2.86 -10.77 6.44
CA MET A 72 -1.44 -10.84 6.07
C MET A 72 -0.61 -11.43 7.21
N SER A 73 0.38 -12.27 6.88
CA SER A 73 1.36 -12.69 7.87
C SER A 73 2.19 -11.50 8.35
N LEU A 74 2.71 -11.57 9.58
CA LEU A 74 3.61 -10.54 10.09
C LEU A 74 4.81 -10.29 9.17
N ASP A 75 5.38 -11.35 8.59
CA ASP A 75 6.48 -11.25 7.62
C ASP A 75 6.08 -10.45 6.37
N THR A 76 4.87 -10.68 5.86
CA THR A 76 4.32 -9.94 4.71
C THR A 76 4.15 -8.47 5.05
N THR A 77 3.56 -8.18 6.22
CA THR A 77 3.36 -6.82 6.70
C THR A 77 4.67 -6.07 6.85
N LEU A 78 5.70 -6.69 7.44
CA LEU A 78 7.03 -6.10 7.61
C LEU A 78 7.72 -5.86 6.26
N ALA A 79 7.59 -6.78 5.29
CA ALA A 79 8.13 -6.61 3.96
C ALA A 79 7.51 -5.40 3.23
N ILE A 80 6.19 -5.23 3.33
CA ILE A 80 5.47 -4.08 2.75
C ILE A 80 5.88 -2.78 3.44
N MET A 81 5.90 -2.76 4.79
CA MET A 81 6.31 -1.57 5.55
C MET A 81 7.71 -1.10 5.18
N LYS A 82 8.65 -2.03 4.98
CA LYS A 82 10.00 -1.69 4.52
C LYS A 82 10.02 -1.04 3.13
N VAL A 83 9.16 -1.51 2.22
CA VAL A 83 9.04 -0.90 0.88
C VAL A 83 8.46 0.52 0.98
N ILE A 84 7.45 0.71 1.83
CA ILE A 84 6.82 2.02 2.08
C ILE A 84 7.86 3.00 2.62
N ASP A 85 8.61 2.62 3.64
CA ASP A 85 9.67 3.45 4.26
C ASP A 85 10.75 3.87 3.25
N LEU A 86 11.08 3.02 2.27
CA LEU A 86 12.05 3.33 1.22
C LEU A 86 11.53 4.32 0.16
N HIS A 87 10.21 4.44 -0.02
CA HIS A 87 9.59 5.28 -1.04
C HIS A 87 8.94 6.54 -0.47
N LEU A 88 8.75 6.62 0.84
CA LEU A 88 8.19 7.77 1.54
C LEU A 88 9.18 8.29 2.60
N PRO A 89 10.19 9.10 2.21
CA PRO A 89 11.19 9.67 3.12
C PRO A 89 10.65 10.82 4.00
#